data_AF-A0A532EUE3-F1
#
_entry.id   AF-A0A532EUE3-F1
#
_cell.length_a   1.000
_cell.length_b   1.000
_cell.length_c   1.000
_cell.angle_alpha   90.00
_cell.angle_beta   90.00
_cell.angle_gamma   90.00
#
_symmetry.space_group_name_H-M   'P 1'
#
loop_
_entity.id
_entity.type
_entity.pdbx_description
1 polymer ?
#
loop_
_entity_poly.entity_id
_entity_poly.type
_entity_poly.pdbx_seq_one_letter_code
_entity_poly.pdbx_strand_id
1 'polypeptide(L)'
;MARVIWGFAIAPLMVPLFFLLHAALAVEKPRLQDLAENALGFLVLVGPYSYLVAFMFGVPVYLFMRLKNWVSLPAFLISGGFLGTLTVLILLPGERARVLDGLISGALSATCFWYIAVRERTA
;
A
#
# COMPACT_ATOMS: atom_id res chain seq x y z
N MET A 1 3.51 22.11 3.64
CA MET A 1 3.73 20.83 4.37
C MET A 1 2.45 20.01 4.53
N ALA A 2 1.28 20.64 4.74
CA ALA A 2 0.00 19.95 4.95
C ALA A 2 -0.30 18.81 3.94
N ARG A 3 -0.07 19.01 2.63
CA ARG A 3 -0.33 17.98 1.61
C ARG A 3 0.54 16.72 1.74
N VAL A 4 1.78 16.87 2.20
CA VAL A 4 2.66 15.71 2.44
C VAL A 4 2.15 14.91 3.64
N ILE A 5 1.69 15.61 4.69
CA ILE A 5 1.06 14.99 5.87
C ILE A 5 -0.22 14.26 5.45
N TRP A 6 -1.08 14.89 4.65
CA TRP A 6 -2.28 14.25 4.09
C TRP A 6 -1.95 13.05 3.19
N GLY A 7 -0.90 13.17 2.37
CA GLY A 7 -0.40 12.06 1.56
C GLY A 7 -0.02 10.86 2.43
N PHE A 8 0.70 11.08 3.54
CA PHE A 8 1.05 10.00 4.47
C PHE A 8 -0.12 9.45 5.28
N ALA A 9 -1.14 10.26 5.55
CA ALA A 9 -2.34 9.78 6.24
C ALA A 9 -3.22 8.92 5.32
N ILE A 10 -3.41 9.34 4.07
CA ILE A 10 -4.40 8.79 3.14
C ILE A 10 -3.82 7.69 2.26
N ALA A 11 -2.64 7.89 1.67
CA ALA A 11 -2.09 6.94 0.68
C ALA A 11 -1.93 5.51 1.23
N PRO A 12 -1.46 5.31 2.48
CA PRO A 12 -1.37 3.96 3.04
C PRO A 12 -2.72 3.25 3.22
N LEU A 13 -3.85 3.96 3.23
CA LEU A 13 -5.20 3.34 3.27
C LEU A 13 -5.54 2.60 1.97
N MET A 14 -4.86 2.90 0.87
CA MET A 14 -5.06 2.19 -0.40
C MET A 14 -4.70 0.71 -0.29
N VAL A 15 -3.75 0.36 0.58
CA VAL A 15 -3.28 -1.02 0.75
C VAL A 15 -4.35 -1.91 1.42
N PRO A 16 -4.87 -1.60 2.63
CA PRO A 16 -5.96 -2.37 3.22
C PRO A 16 -7.22 -2.37 2.35
N LEU A 17 -7.52 -1.25 1.67
CA LEU A 17 -8.68 -1.16 0.78
C LEU A 17 -8.56 -2.12 -0.42
N PHE A 18 -7.37 -2.20 -1.04
CA PHE A 18 -7.12 -3.12 -2.14
C PHE A 18 -7.34 -4.57 -1.71
N PHE A 19 -6.76 -4.96 -0.58
CA PHE A 19 -6.91 -6.33 -0.07
C PHE A 19 -8.35 -6.66 0.33
N LEU A 20 -9.08 -5.70 0.89
CA LEU A 20 -10.51 -5.88 1.19
C LEU A 20 -11.34 -6.08 -0.08
N LEU A 21 -11.11 -5.29 -1.12
CA LEU A 21 -11.82 -5.43 -2.39
C LEU A 21 -11.47 -6.76 -3.07
N HIS A 22 -10.19 -7.11 -3.12
CA HIS A 22 -9.74 -8.36 -3.71
C HIS A 22 -10.33 -9.57 -2.99
N ALA A 23 -10.35 -9.55 -1.66
CA ALA A 23 -10.97 -10.62 -0.87
C ALA A 23 -12.50 -10.66 -0.99
N ALA A 24 -13.17 -9.51 -1.11
CA ALA A 24 -14.62 -9.45 -1.33
C ALA A 24 -15.03 -10.02 -2.70
N LEU A 25 -14.18 -9.84 -3.71
CA LEU A 25 -14.40 -10.37 -5.06
C LEU A 25 -14.04 -11.86 -5.19
N ALA A 26 -13.15 -12.36 -4.35
CA ALA A 26 -12.70 -13.76 -4.38
C ALA A 26 -13.67 -14.75 -3.69
N VAL A 27 -14.61 -14.28 -2.85
CA VAL A 27 -15.53 -15.15 -2.09
C VAL A 27 -16.84 -15.34 -2.86
N GLU A 28 -17.05 -16.54 -3.42
CA GLU A 28 -18.30 -16.88 -4.14
C GLU A 28 -19.54 -16.96 -3.23
N LYS A 29 -19.39 -17.20 -1.91
CA LYS A 29 -20.49 -17.19 -0.90
C LYS A 29 -19.97 -16.82 0.50
N PRO A 30 -20.24 -15.61 1.02
CA PRO A 30 -19.72 -15.22 2.33
C PRO A 30 -20.50 -15.91 3.46
N ARG A 31 -19.85 -16.83 4.19
CA ARG A 31 -20.35 -17.33 5.49
C ARG A 31 -19.63 -16.58 6.60
N LEU A 32 -20.40 -15.93 7.48
CA LEU A 32 -19.94 -15.13 8.63
C LEU A 32 -18.99 -15.87 9.60
N GLN A 33 -18.92 -17.20 9.54
CA GLN A 33 -18.14 -18.02 10.47
C GLN A 33 -16.66 -18.16 10.09
N ASP A 34 -16.29 -17.94 8.82
CA ASP A 34 -14.89 -18.04 8.35
C ASP A 34 -14.20 -16.68 8.40
N LEU A 35 -14.31 -15.97 9.53
CA LEU A 35 -13.77 -14.61 9.69
C LEU A 35 -12.28 -14.51 9.38
N ALA A 36 -11.49 -15.58 9.59
CA ALA A 36 -10.06 -15.64 9.25
C ALA A 36 -9.78 -15.83 7.74
N GLU A 37 -10.72 -16.39 6.98
CA GLU A 37 -10.62 -16.58 5.52
C GLU A 37 -11.43 -15.54 4.72
N ASN A 38 -12.30 -14.78 5.39
CA ASN A 38 -13.10 -13.71 4.82
C ASN A 38 -12.34 -12.37 4.76
N ALA A 39 -12.74 -11.53 3.81
CA ALA A 39 -12.21 -10.18 3.57
C ALA A 39 -12.07 -9.30 4.82
N LEU A 40 -12.93 -9.52 5.83
CA LEU A 40 -12.92 -8.81 7.11
C LEU A 40 -11.76 -9.23 8.03
N GLY A 41 -11.42 -10.52 8.13
CA GLY A 41 -10.24 -10.94 8.88
C GLY A 41 -8.95 -10.50 8.20
N PHE A 42 -8.94 -10.51 6.87
CA PHE A 42 -7.80 -9.99 6.12
C PHE A 42 -7.64 -8.47 6.34
N LEU A 43 -8.72 -7.71 6.40
CA LEU A 43 -8.68 -6.28 6.77
C LEU A 43 -8.14 -6.08 8.19
N VAL A 44 -8.61 -6.85 9.17
CA VAL A 44 -8.25 -6.65 10.59
C VAL A 44 -6.83 -7.13 10.90
N LEU A 45 -6.37 -8.23 10.28
CA LEU A 45 -5.02 -8.75 10.46
C LEU A 45 -4.03 -8.03 9.56
N VAL A 46 -4.24 -8.03 8.23
CA VAL A 46 -3.24 -7.56 7.27
C VAL A 46 -3.29 -6.05 7.05
N GLY A 47 -4.48 -5.44 7.19
CA GLY A 47 -4.67 -4.02 6.98
C GLY A 47 -3.81 -3.12 7.89
N PRO A 48 -3.82 -3.29 9.22
CA PRO A 48 -3.00 -2.49 10.13
C PRO A 48 -1.49 -2.64 9.89
N TYR A 49 -1.00 -3.87 9.66
CA TYR A 49 0.43 -4.10 9.41
C TYR A 49 0.87 -3.48 8.09
N SER A 50 0.10 -3.67 7.03
CA SER A 50 0.42 -3.09 5.72
C SER A 50 0.34 -1.56 5.72
N TYR A 51 -0.61 -0.98 6.44
CA TYR A 51 -0.69 0.47 6.69
C TYR A 51 0.55 0.97 7.44
N LEU A 52 0.90 0.31 8.55
CA LEU A 52 2.04 0.70 9.39
C LEU A 52 3.36 0.65 8.62
N VAL A 53 3.57 -0.38 7.80
CA VAL A 53 4.78 -0.53 6.98
C VAL A 53 4.84 0.54 5.90
N ALA A 54 3.74 0.78 5.18
CA ALA A 54 3.65 1.84 4.19
C ALA A 54 3.88 3.23 4.81
N PHE A 55 3.41 3.46 6.03
CA PHE A 55 3.65 4.70 6.77
C PHE A 55 5.11 4.83 7.23
N MET A 56 5.67 3.80 7.86
CA MET A 56 7.03 3.81 8.42
C MET A 56 8.10 3.93 7.34
N PHE A 57 7.95 3.23 6.21
CA PHE A 57 8.95 3.25 5.14
C PHE A 57 8.64 4.28 4.05
N GLY A 58 7.39 4.72 3.92
CA GLY A 58 7.00 5.74 2.95
C GLY A 58 7.71 7.08 3.18
N VAL A 59 7.86 7.51 4.44
CA VAL A 59 8.53 8.78 4.78
C VAL A 59 10.03 8.75 4.41
N PRO A 60 10.83 7.75 4.85
CA PRO A 60 12.21 7.60 4.40
C PRO A 60 12.37 7.54 2.89
N VAL A 61 11.51 6.79 2.20
CA VAL A 61 11.59 6.61 0.74
C VAL A 61 11.29 7.92 0.02
N TYR A 62 10.26 8.64 0.44
CA TYR A 62 9.96 9.98 -0.09
C TYR A 62 11.13 10.95 0.10
N LEU A 63 11.70 11.00 1.31
CA LEU A 63 12.84 11.88 1.62
C LEU A 63 14.05 11.50 0.76
N PHE A 64 14.36 10.22 0.62
CA PHE A 64 15.44 9.73 -0.22
C PHE A 64 15.25 10.11 -1.70
N MET A 65 14.05 9.86 -2.25
CA MET A 65 13.73 10.22 -3.63
C MET A 65 13.83 11.73 -3.86
N ARG A 66 13.39 12.53 -2.88
CA ARG A 66 13.53 13.98 -2.92
C ARG A 66 14.98 14.43 -2.90
N LEU A 67 15.83 13.83 -2.05
CA LEU A 67 17.27 14.12 -2.01
C LEU A 67 17.97 13.77 -3.32
N LYS A 68 17.50 12.75 -4.04
CA LYS A 68 18.04 12.33 -5.34
C LYS A 68 17.39 13.02 -6.55
N ASN A 69 16.44 13.94 -6.35
CA ASN A 69 15.62 14.53 -7.42
C ASN A 69 14.87 13.50 -8.28
N TRP A 70 14.55 12.33 -7.74
CA TRP A 70 13.82 11.26 -8.43
C TRP A 70 12.31 11.35 -8.21
N VAL A 71 11.76 12.57 -8.23
CA VAL A 71 10.37 12.83 -7.82
C VAL A 71 9.38 12.65 -8.99
N SER A 72 9.55 11.57 -9.77
CA SER A 72 8.72 11.26 -10.94
C SER A 72 7.70 10.16 -10.64
N LEU A 73 6.55 10.18 -11.30
CA LEU A 73 5.50 9.18 -11.12
C LEU A 73 6.02 7.73 -11.28
N PRO A 74 6.84 7.38 -12.30
CA PRO A 74 7.39 6.03 -12.43
C PRO A 74 8.25 5.61 -11.23
N ALA A 75 9.04 6.53 -10.67
CA ALA A 75 9.87 6.24 -9.52
C ALA A 75 9.04 5.96 -8.26
N PHE A 76 7.91 6.65 -8.08
CA PHE A 76 6.97 6.35 -6.99
C PHE A 76 6.27 5.01 -7.20
N LEU A 77 5.85 4.72 -8.44
CA LEU A 77 5.23 3.45 -8.80
C LEU A 77 6.14 2.25 -8.49
N ILE A 78 7.40 2.33 -8.91
CA ILE A 78 8.40 1.26 -8.69
C ILE A 78 8.73 1.12 -7.21
N SER A 79 9.00 2.22 -6.50
CA SER A 79 9.34 2.18 -5.08
C SER A 79 8.19 1.69 -4.21
N GLY A 80 6.97 2.16 -4.47
CA GLY A 80 5.76 1.70 -3.80
C GLY A 80 5.50 0.21 -4.02
N GLY A 81 5.59 -0.24 -5.26
CA GLY A 81 5.41 -1.66 -5.59
C GLY A 81 6.49 -2.55 -4.96
N PHE A 82 7.75 -2.10 -4.95
CA PHE A 82 8.84 -2.81 -4.30
C PHE A 82 8.62 -2.95 -2.79
N LEU A 83 8.23 -1.86 -2.11
CA LEU A 83 7.89 -1.89 -0.68
C LEU A 83 6.70 -2.82 -0.39
N GLY A 84 5.66 -2.77 -1.22
CA GLY A 84 4.49 -3.63 -1.09
C GLY A 84 4.86 -5.12 -1.26
N THR A 85 5.71 -5.44 -2.22
CA THR A 85 6.26 -6.79 -2.42
C THR A 85 7.05 -7.26 -1.19
N LEU A 86 7.96 -6.44 -0.67
CA LEU A 86 8.76 -6.77 0.52
C LEU A 86 7.89 -6.99 1.76
N THR A 87 6.85 -6.17 1.92
CA THR A 87 5.88 -6.29 3.01
C THR A 87 5.25 -7.68 3.00
N VAL A 88 4.79 -8.16 1.83
CA VAL A 88 4.21 -9.50 1.71
C VAL A 88 5.26 -10.59 1.94
N LEU A 89 6.45 -10.49 1.32
CA LEU A 89 7.49 -11.51 1.43
C LEU A 89 8.02 -11.71 2.85
N ILE A 90 8.16 -10.63 3.62
CA ILE A 90 8.81 -10.63 4.93
C ILE A 90 7.79 -10.80 6.05
N LEU A 91 6.65 -10.10 5.98
CA LEU A 91 5.68 -10.07 7.09
C LEU A 91 4.55 -11.10 6.92
N LEU A 92 4.35 -11.61 5.70
CA LEU A 92 3.32 -12.59 5.38
C LEU A 92 3.95 -13.80 4.66
N PRO A 93 4.90 -14.52 5.30
CA PRO A 93 5.64 -15.60 4.63
C PRO A 93 4.74 -16.77 4.18
N GLY A 94 3.56 -16.95 4.78
CA GLY A 94 2.54 -17.92 4.36
C GLY A 94 1.74 -17.50 3.12
N GLU A 95 1.78 -16.22 2.73
CA GLU A 95 0.97 -15.63 1.66
C GLU A 95 1.83 -15.22 0.45
N ARG A 96 2.95 -15.91 0.21
CA ARG A 96 3.86 -15.61 -0.92
C ARG A 96 3.18 -15.65 -2.30
N ALA A 97 2.08 -16.37 -2.43
CA ALA A 97 1.26 -16.36 -3.64
C ALA A 97 0.66 -14.97 -3.93
N ARG A 98 0.52 -14.11 -2.91
CA ARG A 98 -0.05 -12.74 -2.99
C ARG A 98 1.00 -11.65 -3.21
N VAL A 99 2.21 -12.00 -3.65
CA VAL A 99 3.26 -11.02 -3.93
C VAL A 99 2.81 -10.00 -4.99
N LEU A 100 2.05 -10.45 -5.99
CA LEU A 100 1.44 -9.56 -6.99
C LEU A 100 0.46 -8.56 -6.35
N ASP A 101 -0.34 -9.00 -5.38
CA ASP A 101 -1.25 -8.12 -4.65
C ASP A 101 -0.48 -7.06 -3.85
N GLY A 102 0.64 -7.45 -3.23
CA GLY A 102 1.57 -6.54 -2.58
C GLY A 102 2.16 -5.51 -3.54
N LEU A 103 2.63 -5.97 -4.71
CA LEU A 103 3.18 -5.11 -5.76
C LEU A 103 2.14 -4.07 -6.23
N ILE A 104 0.93 -4.51 -6.55
CA ILE A 104 -0.12 -3.66 -7.10
C ILE A 104 -0.63 -2.66 -6.05
N SER A 105 -0.94 -3.14 -4.83
CA SER A 105 -1.42 -2.28 -3.74
C SER A 105 -0.39 -1.24 -3.31
N GLY A 106 0.89 -1.63 -3.22
CA GLY A 106 2.00 -0.73 -2.94
C GLY A 106 2.19 0.34 -4.03
N ALA A 107 2.10 -0.05 -5.30
CA ALA A 107 2.16 0.87 -6.44
C ALA A 107 0.99 1.87 -6.45
N LEU A 108 -0.23 1.41 -6.15
CA LEU A 108 -1.42 2.26 -6.05
C LEU A 108 -1.30 3.27 -4.90
N SER A 109 -0.82 2.82 -3.74
CA SER A 109 -0.54 3.69 -2.60
C SER A 109 0.47 4.79 -2.96
N ALA A 110 1.62 4.44 -3.54
CA ALA A 110 2.63 5.44 -3.91
C ALA A 110 2.16 6.37 -5.03
N THR A 111 1.33 5.90 -5.95
CA THR A 111 0.68 6.74 -6.96
C THR A 111 -0.26 7.75 -6.32
N CYS A 112 -1.12 7.31 -5.39
CA CYS A 112 -2.01 8.18 -4.61
C CYS A 112 -1.22 9.25 -3.86
N PHE A 113 -0.12 8.86 -3.21
CA PHE A 113 0.80 9.78 -2.54
C PHE A 113 1.36 10.83 -3.52
N TRP A 114 1.83 10.42 -4.70
CA TRP A 114 2.37 11.34 -5.70
C TRP A 114 1.32 12.38 -6.14
N TYR A 115 0.08 11.95 -6.38
CA TYR A 115 -1.01 12.87 -6.73
C TYR A 115 -1.32 13.88 -5.62
N ILE A 116 -1.37 13.45 -4.36
CA ILE A 116 -1.72 14.32 -3.22
C ILE A 116 -0.57 15.27 -2.87
N ALA A 117 0.66 14.75 -2.84
CA ALA A 117 1.81 15.42 -2.23
C ALA A 117 2.79 16.06 -3.25
N VAL A 118 2.83 15.59 -4.50
CA VAL A 118 3.88 15.94 -5.47
C VAL A 118 3.36 16.66 -6.72
N ARG A 119 2.27 16.20 -7.36
CA ARG A 119 1.84 16.64 -8.70
C ARG A 119 1.83 18.16 -8.95
N GLU A 120 1.39 18.95 -7.97
CA GLU A 120 1.30 20.42 -8.10
C GLU A 120 2.60 21.18 -7.77
N ARG A 121 3.67 20.49 -7.35
CA ARG A 121 5.01 21.10 -7.25
C ARG A 121 5.84 20.98 -8.53
N THR A 122 5.37 20.17 -9.48
CA THR A 122 6.01 19.90 -10.77
C THR A 122 5.31 20.57 -11.96
N ALA A 123 4.20 21.26 -11.71
CA ALA A 123 3.50 22.12 -12.67
C ALA A 123 3.89 23.58 -12.41
#